data_AF-A0A0F6SFN7-F1
#
_entry.id   AF-A0A0F6SFN7-F1
#
_cell.length_a   1.000
_cell.length_b   1.000
_cell.length_c   1.000
_cell.angle_alpha   90.00
_cell.angle_beta   90.00
_cell.angle_gamma   90.00
#
_symmetry.space_group_name_H-M   'P 1'
#
loop_
_entity.id
_entity.type
_entity.pdbx_description
1 polymer ?
#
loop_
_entity_poly.entity_id
_entity_poly.type
_entity_poly.pdbx_seq_one_letter_code
_entity_poly.pdbx_strand_id
1 'polypeptide(L)'
;MSEPVLVTGAGGFVGSGIVRALVARGVFVHAIQRGRYEALDALEREGKLRIFRGDLADRDAVSRAAEGTRGVFHVAAKAGVWGPYADYYRSNVVGTENVLHACREHAIPKLVLTSTPSVVHAGDDVEGADERTPYAERYETAYPETKAIAEKMVLAENTLAGLSTVALRPHLVWGPGDPHLVPRVLERARRGRLVLPGGGHKRVDATYVDSAVHAHLCAWDRLAPGAACAGRAYFVAQGEPMPLRDLILGIVGAAGLPPVVRSIDPRVAYAAGALLEGTYRALRRSGEPPLTRFVAHQLATAHWFDLSAAKRDLGYEAPVSTAEGLRRLRASLHAP
;
A
#
# COMPACT_ATOMS: atom_id res chain seq x y z
N MET A 1 13.51 -26.58 10.96
CA MET A 1 12.45 -25.62 10.54
C MET A 1 13.03 -24.81 9.39
N SER A 2 12.22 -24.44 8.39
CA SER A 2 12.68 -23.55 7.32
C SER A 2 13.07 -22.19 7.89
N GLU A 3 14.07 -21.53 7.29
CA GLU A 3 14.52 -20.21 7.74
C GLU A 3 13.35 -19.19 7.68
N PRO A 4 13.22 -18.32 8.70
CA PRO A 4 12.14 -17.37 8.79
C PRO A 4 12.12 -16.35 7.66
N VAL A 5 10.96 -15.73 7.46
CA VAL A 5 10.82 -14.55 6.60
C VAL A 5 10.45 -13.34 7.45
N LEU A 6 11.15 -12.22 7.27
CA LEU A 6 10.82 -10.97 7.93
C LEU A 6 9.66 -10.28 7.21
N VAL A 7 8.62 -9.87 7.95
CA VAL A 7 7.58 -8.97 7.47
C VAL A 7 7.62 -7.70 8.30
N THR A 8 8.02 -6.59 7.67
CA THR A 8 7.89 -5.27 8.30
C THR A 8 6.46 -4.75 8.14
N GLY A 9 5.94 -4.05 9.14
CA GLY A 9 4.56 -3.56 9.07
C GLY A 9 3.55 -4.69 9.15
N ALA A 10 3.91 -5.79 9.84
CA ALA A 10 3.14 -7.01 9.97
C ALA A 10 1.72 -6.78 10.51
N GLY A 11 1.52 -5.82 11.42
CA GLY A 11 0.19 -5.46 11.92
C GLY A 11 -0.63 -4.55 11.01
N GLY A 12 -0.07 -4.11 9.87
CA GLY A 12 -0.76 -3.29 8.88
C GLY A 12 -1.76 -4.07 8.04
N PHE A 13 -2.53 -3.35 7.21
CA PHE A 13 -3.58 -3.95 6.39
C PHE A 13 -3.06 -5.04 5.45
N VAL A 14 -2.13 -4.69 4.56
CA VAL A 14 -1.48 -5.65 3.63
C VAL A 14 -0.53 -6.58 4.38
N GLY A 15 0.27 -6.04 5.31
CA GLY A 15 1.26 -6.81 6.06
C GLY A 15 0.66 -7.99 6.82
N SER A 16 -0.49 -7.79 7.48
CA SER A 16 -1.14 -8.87 8.23
C SER A 16 -1.68 -9.97 7.32
N GLY A 17 -2.12 -9.61 6.11
CA GLY A 17 -2.50 -10.57 5.08
C GLY A 17 -1.32 -11.41 4.61
N ILE A 18 -0.15 -10.79 4.39
CA ILE A 18 1.09 -11.50 4.05
C ILE A 18 1.51 -12.45 5.17
N VAL A 19 1.49 -12.01 6.43
CA VAL A 19 1.79 -12.88 7.58
C VAL A 19 0.87 -14.09 7.61
N ARG A 20 -0.46 -13.90 7.52
CA ARG A 20 -1.43 -15.00 7.51
C ARG A 20 -1.17 -15.97 6.35
N ALA A 21 -0.86 -15.45 5.17
CA ALA A 21 -0.60 -16.29 4.00
C ALA A 21 0.71 -17.09 4.12
N LEU A 22 1.78 -16.50 4.67
CA LEU A 22 3.03 -17.21 4.94
C LEU A 22 2.85 -18.29 5.99
N VAL A 23 2.15 -17.98 7.08
CA VAL A 23 1.83 -18.94 8.14
C VAL A 23 0.98 -20.10 7.61
N ALA A 24 0.00 -19.82 6.74
CA ALA A 24 -0.80 -20.85 6.09
C ALA A 24 0.04 -21.77 5.18
N ARG A 25 1.16 -21.27 4.64
CA ARG A 25 2.17 -22.07 3.90
C ARG A 25 3.17 -22.79 4.83
N GLY A 26 2.99 -22.74 6.15
CA GLY A 26 3.91 -23.33 7.13
C GLY A 26 5.25 -22.61 7.25
N VAL A 27 5.33 -21.35 6.79
CA VAL A 27 6.54 -20.53 6.91
C VAL A 27 6.54 -19.82 8.25
N PHE A 28 7.62 -19.98 9.03
CA PHE A 28 7.82 -19.22 10.26
C PHE A 28 8.13 -17.75 9.94
N VAL A 29 7.50 -16.81 10.64
CA VAL A 29 7.58 -15.38 10.34
C VAL A 29 8.28 -14.62 11.47
N HIS A 30 9.23 -13.76 11.12
CA HIS A 30 9.64 -12.67 11.99
C HIS A 30 8.78 -11.44 11.65
N ALA A 31 8.09 -10.87 12.63
CA ALA A 31 7.17 -9.76 12.44
C ALA A 31 7.66 -8.53 13.21
N ILE A 32 8.08 -7.47 12.50
CA ILE A 32 8.44 -6.21 13.16
C ILE A 32 7.32 -5.17 13.04
N GLN A 33 6.93 -4.61 14.19
CA GLN A 33 5.82 -3.66 14.31
C GLN A 33 5.94 -2.77 15.54
N ARG A 34 5.27 -1.61 15.51
CA ARG A 34 5.23 -0.67 16.65
C ARG A 34 4.11 -1.00 17.65
N GLY A 35 2.94 -1.32 17.11
CA GLY A 35 1.72 -1.58 17.90
C GLY A 35 1.59 -3.02 18.36
N ARG A 36 0.54 -3.28 19.13
CA ARG A 36 0.10 -4.62 19.52
C ARG A 36 -1.14 -4.99 18.71
N TYR A 37 -1.18 -6.22 18.22
CA TYR A 37 -2.26 -6.72 17.37
C TYR A 37 -2.63 -8.12 17.82
N GLU A 38 -3.84 -8.27 18.35
CA GLU A 38 -4.30 -9.51 18.97
C GLU A 38 -4.20 -10.73 18.05
N ALA A 39 -4.53 -10.55 16.77
CA ALA A 39 -4.43 -11.61 15.78
C ALA A 39 -2.99 -12.12 15.58
N LEU A 40 -1.98 -11.26 15.72
CA LEU A 40 -0.57 -11.66 15.62
C LEU A 40 -0.06 -12.24 16.93
N ASP A 41 -0.49 -11.71 18.08
CA ASP A 41 -0.19 -12.29 19.39
C ASP A 41 -0.70 -13.74 19.49
N ALA A 42 -1.86 -14.03 18.86
CA ALA A 42 -2.38 -15.39 18.77
C ALA A 42 -1.47 -16.34 17.99
N LEU A 43 -0.99 -15.90 16.82
CA LEU A 43 -0.06 -16.68 16.00
C LEU A 43 1.30 -16.87 16.67
N GLU A 44 1.78 -15.88 17.45
CA GLU A 44 3.00 -16.03 18.25
C GLU A 44 2.85 -17.11 19.34
N ARG A 45 1.72 -17.10 20.07
CA ARG A 45 1.42 -18.14 21.08
C ARG A 45 1.32 -19.55 20.49
N GLU A 46 0.88 -19.65 19.24
CA GLU A 46 0.85 -20.90 18.47
C GLU A 46 2.22 -21.32 17.93
N GLY A 47 3.28 -20.55 18.17
CA GLY A 47 4.63 -20.83 17.68
C GLY A 47 4.79 -20.67 16.17
N LYS A 48 3.92 -19.87 15.52
CA LYS A 48 3.92 -19.66 14.06
C LYS A 48 4.73 -18.45 13.62
N LEU A 49 4.97 -17.50 14.53
CA LEU A 49 5.78 -16.31 14.27
C LEU A 49 6.46 -15.83 15.55
N ARG A 50 7.41 -14.91 15.41
CA ARG A 50 8.01 -14.13 16.51
C ARG A 50 7.80 -12.65 16.27
N ILE A 51 7.31 -11.94 17.27
CA ILE A 51 7.05 -10.49 17.23
C ILE A 51 8.25 -9.73 17.77
N PHE A 52 8.74 -8.78 16.97
CA PHE A 52 9.73 -7.79 17.34
C PHE A 52 9.03 -6.44 17.44
N ARG A 53 9.00 -5.86 18.64
CA ARG A 53 8.44 -4.53 18.85
C ARG A 53 9.52 -3.47 18.64
N GLY A 54 9.33 -2.60 17.66
CA GLY A 54 10.33 -1.59 17.30
C GLY A 54 9.86 -0.62 16.23
N ASP A 55 10.51 0.54 16.19
CA ASP A 55 10.40 1.50 15.09
C ASP A 55 11.40 1.10 13.99
N LEU A 56 11.04 1.22 12.72
CA LEU A 56 11.99 0.93 11.64
C LEU A 56 13.12 1.97 11.55
N ALA A 57 12.92 3.15 12.13
CA ALA A 57 14.00 4.13 12.26
C ALA A 57 15.08 3.72 13.29
N ASP A 58 14.83 2.68 14.09
CA ASP A 58 15.83 2.08 15.00
C ASP A 58 16.55 0.93 14.27
N ARG A 59 17.80 1.19 13.87
CA ARG A 59 18.64 0.24 13.13
C ARG A 59 18.83 -1.08 13.87
N ASP A 60 19.04 -1.05 15.18
CA ASP A 60 19.32 -2.25 15.97
C ASP A 60 18.05 -3.09 16.13
N ALA A 61 16.88 -2.44 16.27
CA ALA A 61 15.60 -3.15 16.27
C ALA A 61 15.34 -3.86 14.94
N VAL A 62 15.65 -3.23 13.81
CA VAL A 62 15.52 -3.85 12.48
C VAL A 62 16.49 -5.00 12.31
N SER A 63 17.77 -4.81 12.68
CA SER A 63 18.80 -5.86 12.57
C SER A 63 18.45 -7.10 13.40
N ARG A 64 18.02 -6.93 14.66
CA ARG A 64 17.56 -8.06 15.50
C ARG A 64 16.37 -8.81 14.92
N ALA A 65 15.45 -8.13 14.23
CA ALA A 65 14.31 -8.79 13.61
C ALA A 65 14.69 -9.54 12.31
N ALA A 66 15.72 -9.06 11.62
CA ALA A 66 16.20 -9.61 10.35
C ALA A 66 17.16 -10.80 10.52
N GLU A 67 17.80 -10.93 11.68
CA GLU A 67 18.74 -12.00 11.98
C GLU A 67 18.17 -13.40 11.67
N GLY A 68 18.93 -14.16 10.87
CA GLY A 68 18.58 -15.53 10.47
C GLY A 68 17.42 -15.65 9.48
N THR A 69 16.92 -14.54 8.91
CA THR A 69 15.83 -14.58 7.94
C THR A 69 16.33 -14.77 6.51
N ARG A 70 15.57 -15.52 5.70
CA ARG A 70 15.91 -15.81 4.28
C ARG A 70 15.39 -14.77 3.29
N GLY A 71 14.76 -13.71 3.78
CA GLY A 71 14.22 -12.64 2.97
C GLY A 71 13.22 -11.76 3.72
N VAL A 72 12.91 -10.63 3.10
CA VAL A 72 12.10 -9.57 3.70
C VAL A 72 10.93 -9.17 2.80
N PHE A 73 9.74 -9.07 3.39
CA PHE A 73 8.64 -8.27 2.88
C PHE A 73 8.66 -6.90 3.57
N HIS A 74 9.06 -5.87 2.84
CA HIS A 74 9.09 -4.50 3.37
C HIS A 74 7.79 -3.77 3.05
N VAL A 75 6.79 -3.94 3.92
CA VAL A 75 5.42 -3.41 3.77
C VAL A 75 5.17 -2.15 4.61
N ALA A 76 5.98 -1.94 5.65
CA ALA A 76 5.84 -0.80 6.53
C ALA A 76 6.07 0.53 5.81
N ALA A 77 5.14 1.46 5.98
CA ALA A 77 5.28 2.86 5.60
C ALA A 77 4.34 3.72 6.45
N LYS A 78 4.71 4.99 6.65
CA LYS A 78 3.75 6.03 6.99
C LYS A 78 3.01 6.42 5.71
N ALA A 79 1.75 5.99 5.61
CA ALA A 79 0.81 6.40 4.58
C ALA A 79 0.05 7.68 4.97
N GLY A 80 -0.81 8.16 4.09
CA GLY A 80 -1.63 9.36 4.29
C GLY A 80 -1.02 10.59 3.63
N VAL A 81 -1.79 11.67 3.59
CA VAL A 81 -1.54 12.83 2.70
C VAL A 81 -1.27 14.13 3.46
N TRP A 82 -1.17 14.05 4.80
CA TRP A 82 -1.04 15.21 5.66
C TRP A 82 -0.21 14.90 6.90
N GLY A 83 0.73 15.78 7.20
CA GLY A 83 1.61 15.69 8.36
C GLY A 83 2.99 16.25 8.07
N PRO A 84 3.89 16.30 9.07
CA PRO A 84 5.26 16.77 8.90
C PRO A 84 6.04 15.86 7.95
N TYR A 85 6.77 16.45 6.99
CA TYR A 85 7.64 15.71 6.07
C TYR A 85 8.62 14.80 6.80
N ALA A 86 9.21 15.28 7.90
CA ALA A 86 10.17 14.54 8.72
C ALA A 86 9.63 13.18 9.20
N ASP A 87 8.33 13.07 9.50
CA ASP A 87 7.74 11.79 9.91
C ASP A 87 7.69 10.79 8.76
N TYR A 88 7.35 11.26 7.55
CA TYR A 88 7.33 10.44 6.35
C TYR A 88 8.75 10.01 6.00
N TYR A 89 9.71 10.93 6.01
CA TYR A 89 11.11 10.64 5.73
C TYR A 89 11.67 9.63 6.74
N ARG A 90 11.46 9.84 8.04
CA ARG A 90 11.90 8.93 9.11
C ARG A 90 11.32 7.54 8.95
N SER A 91 10.03 7.41 8.64
CA SER A 91 9.38 6.09 8.51
C SER A 91 9.67 5.39 7.19
N ASN A 92 9.69 6.13 6.08
CA ASN A 92 9.70 5.57 4.74
C ASN A 92 11.12 5.52 4.15
N VAL A 93 11.98 6.49 4.44
CA VAL A 93 13.34 6.55 3.90
C VAL A 93 14.31 5.91 4.87
N VAL A 94 14.44 6.45 6.09
CA VAL A 94 15.35 5.91 7.12
C VAL A 94 14.95 4.48 7.50
N GLY A 95 13.66 4.19 7.58
CA GLY A 95 13.17 2.82 7.79
C GLY A 95 13.61 1.84 6.69
N THR A 96 13.59 2.27 5.42
CA THR A 96 14.08 1.46 4.29
C THR A 96 15.60 1.33 4.30
N GLU A 97 16.34 2.41 4.64
CA GLU A 97 17.81 2.36 4.82
C GLU A 97 18.21 1.29 5.82
N ASN A 98 17.52 1.22 6.97
CA ASN A 98 17.80 0.23 8.00
C ASN A 98 17.47 -1.21 7.56
N VAL A 99 16.41 -1.40 6.78
CA VAL A 99 16.10 -2.72 6.19
C VAL A 99 17.17 -3.13 5.20
N LEU A 100 17.60 -2.24 4.30
CA LEU A 100 18.68 -2.50 3.36
C LEU A 100 20.00 -2.79 4.07
N HIS A 101 20.31 -2.04 5.14
CA HIS A 101 21.45 -2.32 6.00
C HIS A 101 21.38 -3.74 6.57
N ALA A 102 20.25 -4.12 7.17
CA ALA A 102 20.07 -5.44 7.74
C ALA A 102 20.16 -6.56 6.69
N CYS A 103 19.66 -6.32 5.46
CA CYS A 103 19.84 -7.27 4.38
C CYS A 103 21.30 -7.54 4.06
N ARG A 104 22.14 -6.49 4.01
CA ARG A 104 23.59 -6.65 3.76
C ARG A 104 24.29 -7.31 4.95
N GLU A 105 23.99 -6.86 6.16
CA GLU A 105 24.58 -7.37 7.40
C GLU A 105 24.35 -8.87 7.60
N HIS A 106 23.13 -9.34 7.32
CA HIS A 106 22.72 -10.73 7.52
C HIS A 106 22.73 -11.56 6.22
N ALA A 107 23.34 -11.05 5.14
CA ALA A 107 23.41 -11.70 3.83
C ALA A 107 22.05 -12.20 3.30
N ILE A 108 21.00 -11.40 3.52
CA ILE A 108 19.62 -11.75 3.16
C ILE A 108 19.48 -11.66 1.62
N PRO A 109 19.02 -12.72 0.93
CA PRO A 109 19.08 -12.78 -0.53
C PRO A 109 17.86 -12.16 -1.24
N LYS A 110 16.76 -11.85 -0.53
CA LYS A 110 15.50 -11.42 -1.16
C LYS A 110 14.82 -10.28 -0.41
N LEU A 111 14.39 -9.25 -1.14
CA LEU A 111 13.58 -8.15 -0.61
C LEU A 111 12.44 -7.78 -1.56
N VAL A 112 11.20 -7.91 -1.08
CA VAL A 112 9.98 -7.46 -1.77
C VAL A 112 9.48 -6.19 -1.09
N LEU A 113 9.52 -5.06 -1.79
CA LEU A 113 9.04 -3.76 -1.30
C LEU A 113 7.58 -3.53 -1.70
N THR A 114 6.74 -3.11 -0.75
CA THR A 114 5.46 -2.48 -1.06
C THR A 114 5.67 -1.00 -1.34
N SER A 115 5.51 -0.59 -2.58
CA SER A 115 5.54 0.78 -3.08
C SER A 115 4.12 1.29 -3.41
N THR A 116 3.98 2.24 -4.33
CA THR A 116 2.69 2.82 -4.73
C THR A 116 2.79 3.39 -6.15
N PRO A 117 1.71 3.37 -6.95
CA PRO A 117 1.70 4.08 -8.24
C PRO A 117 1.88 5.59 -8.10
N SER A 118 1.64 6.14 -6.90
CA SER A 118 1.83 7.57 -6.63
C SER A 118 3.28 8.05 -6.84
N VAL A 119 4.26 7.14 -6.92
CA VAL A 119 5.67 7.51 -7.20
C VAL A 119 5.89 8.02 -8.63
N VAL A 120 4.96 7.72 -9.55
CA VAL A 120 4.98 8.19 -10.96
C VAL A 120 3.90 9.22 -11.28
N HIS A 121 2.98 9.49 -10.36
CA HIS A 121 1.86 10.39 -10.61
C HIS A 121 2.24 11.85 -10.33
N ALA A 122 2.07 12.71 -11.34
CA ALA A 122 2.42 14.13 -11.30
C ALA A 122 1.21 15.09 -11.27
N GLY A 123 0.00 14.58 -11.05
CA GLY A 123 -1.24 15.38 -10.97
C GLY A 123 -2.16 15.29 -12.19
N ASP A 124 -1.74 14.59 -13.25
CA ASP A 124 -2.53 14.37 -14.47
C ASP A 124 -3.12 12.95 -14.54
N ASP A 125 -4.04 12.73 -15.48
CA ASP A 125 -4.60 11.41 -15.77
C ASP A 125 -3.47 10.40 -16.09
N VAL A 126 -3.55 9.23 -15.46
CA VAL A 126 -2.66 8.08 -15.68
C VAL A 126 -3.49 6.94 -16.25
N GLU A 127 -3.45 6.79 -17.57
CA GLU A 127 -4.27 5.83 -18.30
C GLU A 127 -3.38 4.79 -19.00
N GLY A 128 -3.43 3.54 -18.54
CA GLY A 128 -2.68 2.44 -19.14
C GLY A 128 -1.18 2.54 -18.93
N ALA A 129 -0.73 3.21 -17.86
CA ALA A 129 0.68 3.33 -17.54
C ALA A 129 1.31 1.96 -17.23
N ASP A 130 2.54 1.77 -17.69
CA ASP A 130 3.33 0.57 -17.45
C ASP A 130 4.67 0.91 -16.78
N GLU A 131 5.50 -0.10 -16.54
CA GLU A 131 6.77 0.02 -15.82
C GLU A 131 7.82 0.94 -16.48
N ARG A 132 7.60 1.40 -17.71
CA ARG A 132 8.45 2.40 -18.39
C ARG A 132 8.15 3.82 -17.94
N THR A 133 7.01 4.02 -17.28
CA THR A 133 6.60 5.34 -16.78
C THR A 133 7.65 5.87 -15.79
N PRO A 134 8.25 7.05 -16.05
CA PRO A 134 9.27 7.61 -15.17
C PRO A 134 8.67 8.01 -13.82
N TYR A 135 9.53 8.10 -12.81
CA TYR A 135 9.17 8.75 -11.55
C TYR A 135 8.73 10.20 -11.81
N ALA A 136 7.77 10.68 -11.02
CA ALA A 136 7.37 12.08 -11.10
C ALA A 136 8.55 13.00 -10.71
N GLU A 137 8.66 14.15 -11.38
CA GLU A 137 9.68 15.15 -11.07
C GLU A 137 9.31 16.01 -9.86
N ARG A 138 8.01 16.12 -9.57
CA ARG A 138 7.46 16.91 -8.46
C ARG A 138 6.34 16.13 -7.78
N TYR A 139 6.26 16.29 -6.46
CA TYR A 139 5.28 15.62 -5.63
C TYR A 139 4.46 16.64 -4.83
N GLU A 140 3.14 16.48 -4.81
CA GLU A 140 2.26 17.37 -4.05
C GLU A 140 2.26 17.09 -2.54
N THR A 141 2.67 15.87 -2.14
CA THR A 141 2.68 15.43 -0.75
C THR A 141 3.95 14.64 -0.42
N ALA A 142 4.31 14.59 0.86
CA ALA A 142 5.52 13.90 1.34
C ALA A 142 5.50 12.38 1.15
N TYR A 143 4.30 11.77 1.12
CA TYR A 143 4.16 10.32 0.96
C TYR A 143 4.71 9.79 -0.37
N PRO A 144 4.20 10.20 -1.55
CA PRO A 144 4.71 9.72 -2.83
C PRO A 144 6.20 10.03 -3.03
N GLU A 145 6.67 11.20 -2.58
CA GLU A 145 8.08 11.57 -2.65
C GLU A 145 8.96 10.60 -1.85
N THR A 146 8.65 10.40 -0.57
CA THR A 146 9.45 9.51 0.30
C THR A 146 9.35 8.04 -0.12
N LYS A 147 8.21 7.61 -0.69
CA LYS A 147 8.08 6.27 -1.29
C LYS A 147 8.88 6.13 -2.59
N ALA A 148 8.99 7.18 -3.40
CA ALA A 148 9.82 7.17 -4.60
C ALA A 148 11.31 7.08 -4.25
N ILE A 149 11.75 7.82 -3.21
CA ILE A 149 13.12 7.72 -2.67
C ILE A 149 13.38 6.27 -2.22
N ALA A 150 12.53 5.71 -1.36
CA ALA A 150 12.67 4.35 -0.86
C ALA A 150 12.67 3.28 -1.97
N GLU A 151 11.81 3.42 -2.99
CA GLU A 151 11.78 2.50 -4.14
C GLU A 151 13.08 2.54 -4.93
N LYS A 152 13.58 3.75 -5.25
CA LYS A 152 14.86 3.92 -5.95
C LYS A 152 16.02 3.28 -5.18
N MET A 153 16.05 3.46 -3.86
CA MET A 153 17.07 2.87 -3.00
C MET A 153 17.04 1.34 -3.05
N VAL A 154 15.85 0.74 -2.89
CA VAL A 154 15.70 -0.72 -2.92
C VAL A 154 16.07 -1.31 -4.28
N LEU A 155 15.66 -0.67 -5.38
CA LEU A 155 15.97 -1.19 -6.72
C LEU A 155 17.45 -1.02 -7.07
N ALA A 156 18.12 0.02 -6.57
CA ALA A 156 19.56 0.22 -6.75
C ALA A 156 20.40 -0.84 -6.03
N GLU A 157 19.87 -1.48 -4.98
CA GLU A 157 20.54 -2.56 -4.25
C GLU A 157 20.40 -3.94 -4.91
N ASN A 158 19.66 -4.05 -6.02
CA ASN A 158 19.58 -5.31 -6.75
C ASN A 158 20.98 -5.77 -7.18
N THR A 159 21.30 -7.04 -6.97
CA THR A 159 22.61 -7.70 -7.17
C THR A 159 23.72 -7.31 -6.19
N LEU A 160 23.58 -6.22 -5.43
CA LEU A 160 24.58 -5.84 -4.43
C LEU A 160 24.51 -6.78 -3.23
N ALA A 161 25.67 -7.28 -2.79
CA ALA A 161 25.78 -8.26 -1.70
C ALA A 161 24.88 -9.52 -1.89
N GLY A 162 24.58 -9.89 -3.14
CA GLY A 162 23.72 -11.04 -3.45
C GLY A 162 22.21 -10.81 -3.25
N LEU A 163 21.80 -9.57 -2.96
CA LEU A 163 20.39 -9.22 -2.74
C LEU A 163 19.64 -9.13 -4.07
N SER A 164 18.53 -9.85 -4.20
CA SER A 164 17.55 -9.65 -5.27
C SER A 164 16.40 -8.80 -4.75
N THR A 165 16.03 -7.74 -5.46
CA THR A 165 14.95 -6.83 -5.04
C THR A 165 13.83 -6.74 -6.06
N VAL A 166 12.61 -6.45 -5.60
CA VAL A 166 11.45 -6.14 -6.45
C VAL A 166 10.52 -5.20 -5.71
N ALA A 167 9.91 -4.26 -6.42
CA ALA A 167 8.93 -3.34 -5.87
C ALA A 167 7.54 -3.57 -6.48
N LEU A 168 6.51 -3.53 -5.65
CA LEU A 168 5.12 -3.65 -6.08
C LEU A 168 4.39 -2.34 -5.82
N ARG A 169 3.67 -1.82 -6.81
CA ARG A 169 2.92 -0.56 -6.76
C ARG A 169 1.42 -0.86 -6.74
N PRO A 170 0.85 -1.38 -5.64
CA PRO A 170 -0.59 -1.61 -5.55
C PRO A 170 -1.35 -0.28 -5.50
N HIS A 171 -2.41 -0.17 -6.29
CA HIS A 171 -3.27 1.01 -6.34
C HIS A 171 -4.50 0.84 -5.45
N LEU A 172 -4.81 1.85 -4.61
CA LEU A 172 -6.02 1.92 -3.78
C LEU A 172 -6.41 0.58 -3.13
N VAL A 173 -5.54 0.03 -2.29
CA VAL A 173 -5.83 -1.27 -1.66
C VAL A 173 -7.07 -1.17 -0.77
N TRP A 174 -8.05 -2.04 -0.96
CA TRP A 174 -9.33 -2.01 -0.26
C TRP A 174 -9.85 -3.42 0.08
N GLY A 175 -10.77 -3.51 1.04
CA GLY A 175 -11.39 -4.77 1.45
C GLY A 175 -11.71 -4.82 2.94
N PRO A 176 -12.13 -6.00 3.46
CA PRO A 176 -12.35 -6.21 4.89
C PRO A 176 -11.14 -5.84 5.74
N GLY A 177 -11.32 -4.97 6.74
CA GLY A 177 -10.23 -4.52 7.62
C GLY A 177 -9.40 -3.34 7.09
N ASP A 178 -9.79 -2.75 5.95
CA ASP A 178 -9.18 -1.52 5.44
C ASP A 178 -9.33 -0.37 6.46
N PRO A 179 -8.23 0.24 6.94
CA PRO A 179 -8.27 1.32 7.92
C PRO A 179 -8.47 2.71 7.30
N HIS A 180 -8.51 2.83 5.96
CA HIS A 180 -8.43 4.11 5.27
C HIS A 180 -9.60 4.39 4.34
N LEU A 181 -9.76 3.64 3.23
CA LEU A 181 -10.73 4.00 2.20
C LEU A 181 -12.16 3.67 2.62
N VAL A 182 -12.44 2.40 2.92
CA VAL A 182 -13.77 1.91 3.31
C VAL A 182 -14.36 2.73 4.46
N PRO A 183 -13.72 2.87 5.64
CA PRO A 183 -14.33 3.61 6.75
C PRO A 183 -14.61 5.08 6.41
N ARG A 184 -13.70 5.76 5.69
CA ARG A 184 -13.89 7.16 5.28
C ARG A 184 -15.05 7.33 4.29
N VAL A 185 -15.23 6.38 3.37
CA VAL A 185 -16.36 6.37 2.43
C VAL A 185 -17.67 6.19 3.18
N LEU A 186 -17.74 5.18 4.06
CA LEU A 186 -18.95 4.88 4.83
C LEU A 186 -19.32 6.01 5.79
N GLU A 187 -18.34 6.63 6.45
CA GLU A 187 -18.57 7.81 7.31
C GLU A 187 -19.18 8.97 6.52
N ARG A 188 -18.60 9.32 5.37
CA ARG A 188 -19.13 10.39 4.51
C ARG A 188 -20.52 10.06 3.98
N ALA A 189 -20.77 8.81 3.59
CA ALA A 189 -22.07 8.35 3.13
C ALA A 189 -23.15 8.48 4.23
N ARG A 190 -22.87 7.99 5.45
CA ARG A 190 -23.80 8.10 6.60
C ARG A 190 -24.15 9.53 6.95
N ARG A 191 -23.21 10.47 6.77
CA ARG A 191 -23.42 11.91 7.01
C ARG A 191 -24.07 12.63 5.83
N GLY A 192 -24.36 11.95 4.72
CA GLY A 192 -24.86 12.57 3.50
C GLY A 192 -23.86 13.56 2.88
N ARG A 193 -22.56 13.36 3.09
CA ARG A 193 -21.45 14.23 2.65
C ARG A 193 -20.51 13.55 1.64
N LEU A 194 -20.98 12.50 0.97
CA LEU A 194 -20.21 11.84 -0.06
C LEU A 194 -20.27 12.65 -1.36
N VAL A 195 -19.19 13.38 -1.63
CA VAL A 195 -19.03 14.27 -2.78
C VAL A 195 -17.76 13.88 -3.52
N LEU A 196 -17.86 13.65 -4.84
CA LEU A 196 -16.73 13.31 -5.69
C LEU A 196 -16.47 14.43 -6.72
N PRO A 197 -15.21 14.89 -6.88
CA PRO A 197 -14.81 15.74 -8.00
C PRO A 197 -15.21 15.14 -9.34
N GLY A 198 -15.83 15.94 -10.21
CA GLY A 198 -16.27 15.50 -11.54
C GLY A 198 -17.23 14.30 -11.51
N GLY A 199 -17.94 14.09 -10.40
CA GLY A 199 -18.87 12.97 -10.21
C GLY A 199 -18.21 11.60 -10.04
N GLY A 200 -16.87 11.52 -10.05
CA GLY A 200 -16.13 10.25 -9.98
C GLY A 200 -16.23 9.40 -11.26
N HIS A 201 -16.42 10.02 -12.43
CA HIS A 201 -16.52 9.31 -13.71
C HIS A 201 -15.18 8.84 -14.29
N LYS A 202 -14.06 9.34 -13.78
CA LYS A 202 -12.72 8.88 -14.17
C LYS A 202 -12.50 7.44 -13.73
N ARG A 203 -11.82 6.67 -14.58
CA ARG A 203 -11.58 5.25 -14.36
C ARG A 203 -10.41 5.06 -13.41
N VAL A 204 -10.59 4.15 -12.45
CA VAL A 204 -9.55 3.68 -11.54
C VAL A 204 -9.50 2.16 -11.57
N ASP A 205 -8.31 1.61 -11.38
CA ASP A 205 -8.13 0.17 -11.16
C ASP A 205 -7.64 -0.05 -9.72
N ALA A 206 -8.52 -0.53 -8.84
CA ALA A 206 -8.26 -0.63 -7.41
C ALA A 206 -7.94 -2.06 -6.98
N THR A 207 -7.03 -2.22 -6.02
CA THR A 207 -6.53 -3.54 -5.63
C THR A 207 -7.31 -4.11 -4.46
N TYR A 208 -7.98 -5.25 -4.63
CA TYR A 208 -8.55 -5.94 -3.46
C TYR A 208 -7.41 -6.49 -2.58
N VAL A 209 -7.55 -6.45 -1.25
CA VAL A 209 -6.46 -6.79 -0.32
C VAL A 209 -5.87 -8.18 -0.54
N ASP A 210 -6.68 -9.19 -0.83
CA ASP A 210 -6.17 -10.55 -1.10
C ASP A 210 -5.34 -10.58 -2.40
N SER A 211 -5.69 -9.74 -3.38
CA SER A 211 -4.92 -9.59 -4.62
C SER A 211 -3.61 -8.87 -4.39
N ALA A 212 -3.59 -7.85 -3.52
CA ALA A 212 -2.34 -7.21 -3.10
C ALA A 212 -1.43 -8.24 -2.41
N VAL A 213 -1.95 -9.02 -1.46
CA VAL A 213 -1.19 -10.09 -0.78
C VAL A 213 -0.69 -11.13 -1.79
N HIS A 214 -1.55 -11.57 -2.71
CA HIS A 214 -1.20 -12.54 -3.74
C HIS A 214 -0.05 -12.03 -4.63
N ALA A 215 -0.07 -10.77 -5.05
CA ALA A 215 1.02 -10.17 -5.82
C ALA A 215 2.37 -10.22 -5.08
N HIS A 216 2.36 -9.98 -3.76
CA HIS A 216 3.58 -10.08 -2.94
C HIS A 216 4.12 -11.51 -2.92
N LEU A 217 3.25 -12.50 -2.76
CA LEU A 217 3.65 -13.92 -2.76
C LEU A 217 4.16 -14.34 -4.15
N CYS A 218 3.49 -13.93 -5.23
CA CYS A 218 3.93 -14.18 -6.59
C CYS A 218 5.32 -13.58 -6.88
N ALA A 219 5.56 -12.35 -6.42
CA ALA A 219 6.86 -11.71 -6.51
C ALA A 219 7.91 -12.49 -5.71
N TRP A 220 7.61 -12.88 -4.48
CA TRP A 220 8.49 -13.66 -3.63
C TRP A 220 8.87 -15.02 -4.21
N ASP A 221 7.90 -15.74 -4.77
CA ASP A 221 8.07 -17.08 -5.31
C ASP A 221 8.96 -17.05 -6.58
N ARG A 222 8.94 -15.94 -7.35
CA ARG A 222 9.74 -15.78 -8.58
C ARG A 222 11.03 -15.00 -8.41
N LEU A 223 11.16 -14.20 -7.36
CA LEU A 223 12.34 -13.38 -7.13
C LEU A 223 13.55 -14.26 -6.86
N ALA A 224 14.55 -14.16 -7.70
CA ALA A 224 15.84 -14.83 -7.58
C ALA A 224 16.90 -14.02 -8.34
N PRO A 225 18.20 -14.26 -8.11
CA PRO A 225 19.25 -13.62 -8.89
C PRO A 225 19.03 -13.83 -10.39
N GLY A 226 18.99 -12.74 -11.16
CA GLY A 226 18.76 -12.77 -12.61
C GLY A 226 17.32 -13.06 -13.05
N ALA A 227 16.36 -13.21 -12.13
CA ALA A 227 14.95 -13.37 -12.48
C ALA A 227 14.43 -12.13 -13.25
N ALA A 228 13.46 -12.34 -14.14
CA ALA A 228 12.88 -11.26 -14.96
C ALA A 228 12.29 -10.09 -14.14
N CYS A 229 11.94 -10.34 -12.88
CA CYS A 229 11.41 -9.36 -11.94
C CYS A 229 12.46 -8.71 -11.03
N ALA A 230 13.69 -9.21 -10.99
CA ALA A 230 14.74 -8.69 -10.13
C ALA A 230 15.16 -7.27 -10.58
N GLY A 231 15.26 -6.34 -9.63
CA GLY A 231 15.59 -4.94 -9.86
C GLY A 231 14.48 -4.12 -10.53
N ARG A 232 13.23 -4.60 -10.52
CA ARG A 232 12.11 -3.94 -11.21
C ARG A 232 10.97 -3.57 -10.26
N ALA A 233 10.21 -2.55 -10.66
CA ALA A 233 8.93 -2.19 -10.06
C ALA A 233 7.79 -2.69 -10.95
N TYR A 234 6.65 -3.04 -10.36
CA TYR A 234 5.46 -3.51 -11.09
C TYR A 234 4.19 -2.82 -10.61
N PHE A 235 3.34 -2.39 -11.53
CA PHE A 235 1.98 -1.99 -11.17
C PHE A 235 1.15 -3.22 -10.77
N VAL A 236 0.37 -3.06 -9.71
CA VAL A 236 -0.53 -4.10 -9.21
C VAL A 236 -1.91 -3.49 -9.05
N ALA A 237 -2.88 -4.11 -9.70
CA ALA A 237 -4.30 -3.74 -9.58
C ALA A 237 -5.17 -4.96 -9.93
N GLN A 238 -6.47 -4.75 -10.07
CA GLN A 238 -7.43 -5.81 -10.36
C GLN A 238 -7.43 -6.20 -11.84
N GLY A 239 -7.08 -5.28 -12.73
CA GLY A 239 -7.25 -5.45 -14.17
C GLY A 239 -8.69 -5.22 -14.61
N GLU A 240 -9.49 -4.52 -13.78
CA GLU A 240 -10.89 -4.19 -14.04
C GLU A 240 -11.12 -2.66 -13.95
N PRO A 241 -10.53 -1.82 -14.84
CA PRO A 241 -10.69 -0.37 -14.76
C PRO A 241 -12.15 0.06 -14.83
N MET A 242 -12.64 0.69 -13.77
CA MET A 242 -14.03 1.12 -13.63
C MET A 242 -14.13 2.56 -13.12
N PRO A 243 -15.23 3.28 -13.37
CA PRO A 243 -15.43 4.60 -12.78
C PRO A 243 -15.26 4.55 -11.25
N LEU A 244 -14.50 5.50 -10.69
CA LEU A 244 -14.29 5.61 -9.24
C LEU A 244 -15.62 5.63 -8.49
N ARG A 245 -16.62 6.32 -9.04
CA ARG A 245 -17.98 6.37 -8.49
C ARG A 245 -18.57 4.99 -8.28
N ASP A 246 -18.35 4.05 -9.19
CA ASP A 246 -18.97 2.74 -9.15
C ASP A 246 -18.34 1.87 -8.05
N LEU A 247 -17.01 1.95 -7.86
CA LEU A 247 -16.33 1.34 -6.72
C LEU A 247 -16.85 1.90 -5.39
N ILE A 248 -16.94 3.23 -5.30
CA ILE A 248 -17.41 3.93 -4.10
C ILE A 248 -18.86 3.56 -3.77
N LEU A 249 -19.75 3.55 -4.76
CA LEU A 249 -21.14 3.13 -4.60
C LEU A 249 -21.25 1.64 -4.25
N GLY A 250 -20.38 0.79 -4.79
CA GLY A 250 -20.26 -0.61 -4.40
C GLY A 250 -19.94 -0.77 -2.91
N ILE A 251 -18.97 -0.02 -2.39
CA ILE A 251 -18.60 -0.01 -0.96
C ILE A 251 -19.78 0.49 -0.10
N VAL A 252 -20.44 1.58 -0.50
CA VAL A 252 -21.62 2.12 0.19
C VAL A 252 -22.76 1.09 0.22
N GLY A 253 -23.02 0.44 -0.91
CA GLY A 253 -24.03 -0.60 -1.03
C GLY A 253 -23.71 -1.86 -0.23
N ALA A 254 -22.42 -2.23 -0.09
CA ALA A 254 -21.98 -3.33 0.77
C ALA A 254 -22.35 -3.10 2.24
N ALA A 255 -22.35 -1.84 2.70
CA ALA A 255 -22.81 -1.46 4.03
C ALA A 255 -24.33 -1.30 4.15
N GLY A 256 -25.11 -1.51 3.08
CA GLY A 256 -26.55 -1.30 3.07
C GLY A 256 -26.99 0.17 3.10
N LEU A 257 -26.09 1.09 2.75
CA LEU A 257 -26.38 2.54 2.74
C LEU A 257 -26.96 2.98 1.39
N PRO A 258 -27.73 4.08 1.34
CA PRO A 258 -28.26 4.63 0.09
C PRO A 258 -27.13 5.05 -0.87
N PRO A 259 -27.20 4.71 -2.17
CA PRO A 259 -26.16 4.98 -3.15
C PRO A 259 -26.17 6.45 -3.63
N VAL A 260 -26.02 7.40 -2.69
CA VAL A 260 -26.06 8.84 -2.98
C VAL A 260 -24.65 9.41 -3.03
N VAL A 261 -24.25 9.86 -4.22
CA VAL A 261 -23.02 10.60 -4.46
C VAL A 261 -23.36 11.92 -5.11
N ARG A 262 -22.85 13.03 -4.57
CA ARG A 262 -22.92 14.34 -5.21
C ARG A 262 -21.65 14.60 -6.03
N SER A 263 -21.78 15.46 -7.03
CA SER A 263 -20.65 15.94 -7.82
C SER A 263 -20.25 17.35 -7.35
N ILE A 264 -18.96 17.66 -7.46
CA ILE A 264 -18.43 19.01 -7.35
C ILE A 264 -17.47 19.23 -8.52
N ASP A 265 -17.40 20.47 -9.01
CA ASP A 265 -16.40 20.82 -10.03
C ASP A 265 -14.98 20.54 -9.49
N PRO A 266 -14.10 19.85 -10.24
CA PRO A 266 -12.75 19.53 -9.80
C PRO A 266 -11.90 20.74 -9.39
N ARG A 267 -12.05 21.88 -10.06
CA ARG A 267 -11.29 23.10 -9.74
C ARG A 267 -11.76 23.69 -8.40
N VAL A 268 -13.06 23.64 -8.14
CA VAL A 268 -13.64 24.04 -6.85
C VAL A 268 -13.16 23.11 -5.74
N ALA A 269 -13.14 21.79 -5.98
CA ALA A 269 -12.60 20.83 -5.02
C ALA A 269 -11.12 21.10 -4.70
N TYR A 270 -10.29 21.39 -5.72
CA TYR A 270 -8.90 21.75 -5.54
C TYR A 270 -8.73 23.03 -4.71
N ALA A 271 -9.46 24.09 -5.04
CA ALA A 271 -9.43 25.35 -4.30
C ALA A 271 -9.88 25.18 -2.84
N ALA A 272 -10.93 24.38 -2.60
CA ALA A 272 -11.38 24.04 -1.26
C ALA A 272 -10.30 23.26 -0.48
N GLY A 273 -9.63 22.30 -1.13
CA GLY A 273 -8.47 21.60 -0.56
C GLY A 273 -7.37 22.57 -0.15
N ALA A 274 -6.99 23.50 -1.04
CA ALA A 274 -5.94 24.50 -0.76
C ALA A 274 -6.27 25.36 0.47
N LEU A 275 -7.53 25.81 0.57
CA LEU A 275 -8.01 26.61 1.70
C LEU A 275 -8.00 25.80 3.00
N LEU A 276 -8.47 24.56 2.98
CA LEU A 276 -8.49 23.67 4.14
C LEU A 276 -7.08 23.36 4.65
N GLU A 277 -6.14 23.11 3.73
CA GLU A 277 -4.73 22.94 4.08
C GLU A 277 -4.16 24.20 4.76
N GLY A 278 -4.39 25.38 4.17
CA GLY A 278 -3.91 26.66 4.71
C GLY A 278 -4.47 26.94 6.11
N THR A 279 -5.77 26.72 6.31
CA THR A 279 -6.41 26.92 7.62
C THR A 279 -5.94 25.93 8.67
N TYR A 280 -5.75 24.64 8.34
CA TYR A 280 -5.22 23.65 9.28
C TYR A 280 -3.79 24.00 9.71
N ARG A 281 -2.94 24.44 8.77
CA ARG A 281 -1.57 24.90 9.07
C ARG A 281 -1.56 26.15 9.94
N ALA A 282 -2.34 27.17 9.57
CA ALA A 282 -2.40 28.44 10.28
C ALA A 282 -2.91 28.26 11.72
N LEU A 283 -3.94 27.44 11.91
CA LEU A 283 -4.56 27.18 13.22
C LEU A 283 -3.85 26.06 14.02
N ARG A 284 -2.78 25.47 13.48
CA ARG A 284 -2.07 24.30 14.05
C ARG A 284 -3.04 23.19 14.49
N ARG A 285 -4.11 22.98 13.72
CA ARG A 285 -5.12 21.97 14.04
C ARG A 285 -4.49 20.58 13.95
N SER A 286 -4.74 19.78 14.97
CA SER A 286 -4.40 18.36 14.94
C SER A 286 -5.33 17.62 13.96
N GLY A 287 -4.77 16.65 13.25
CA GLY A 287 -5.50 15.82 12.29
C GLY A 287 -5.37 16.26 10.83
N GLU A 288 -5.96 15.44 9.94
CA GLU A 288 -5.96 15.62 8.48
C GLU A 288 -7.17 16.46 8.05
N PRO A 289 -7.01 17.43 7.14
CA PRO A 289 -8.13 18.12 6.52
C PRO A 289 -9.08 17.13 5.82
N PRO A 290 -10.40 17.38 5.80
CA PRO A 290 -11.36 16.48 5.17
C PRO A 290 -11.17 16.35 3.64
N LEU A 291 -10.46 17.30 3.03
CA LEU A 291 -10.03 17.32 1.63
C LEU A 291 -8.69 18.06 1.54
N THR A 292 -7.71 17.46 0.88
CA THR A 292 -6.45 18.11 0.47
C THR A 292 -6.46 18.31 -1.04
N ARG A 293 -5.57 19.17 -1.56
CA ARG A 293 -5.36 19.34 -3.01
C ARG A 293 -5.05 18.01 -3.69
N PHE A 294 -4.15 17.23 -3.07
CA PHE A 294 -3.77 15.91 -3.55
C PHE A 294 -4.93 14.92 -3.59
N VAL A 295 -5.80 14.91 -2.56
CA VAL A 295 -7.01 14.06 -2.58
C VAL A 295 -7.99 14.57 -3.64
N ALA A 296 -8.15 15.89 -3.81
CA ALA A 296 -9.00 16.43 -4.86
C ALA A 296 -8.52 16.04 -6.26
N HIS A 297 -7.21 16.16 -6.53
CA HIS A 297 -6.59 15.74 -7.79
C HIS A 297 -6.70 14.23 -8.01
N GLN A 298 -6.36 13.39 -7.03
CA GLN A 298 -6.47 11.94 -7.19
C GLN A 298 -7.92 11.48 -7.42
N LEU A 299 -8.91 12.10 -6.78
CA LEU A 299 -10.31 11.76 -7.03
C LEU A 299 -10.85 12.32 -8.36
N ALA A 300 -10.14 13.28 -8.97
CA ALA A 300 -10.52 13.96 -10.21
C ALA A 300 -9.80 13.44 -11.46
N THR A 301 -8.81 12.56 -11.32
CA THR A 301 -7.99 12.02 -12.41
C THR A 301 -8.16 10.51 -12.55
N ALA A 302 -7.85 9.98 -13.73
CA ALA A 302 -7.84 8.55 -14.01
C ALA A 302 -6.57 7.89 -13.48
N HIS A 303 -6.69 6.65 -12.97
CA HIS A 303 -5.55 5.85 -12.50
C HIS A 303 -5.77 4.37 -12.79
N TRP A 304 -5.35 3.93 -13.96
CA TRP A 304 -5.34 2.52 -14.32
C TRP A 304 -4.08 2.17 -15.11
N PHE A 305 -3.67 0.90 -15.03
CA PHE A 305 -2.31 0.48 -15.39
C PHE A 305 -2.34 -0.73 -16.31
N ASP A 306 -1.31 -0.86 -17.15
CA ASP A 306 -1.08 -2.10 -17.89
C ASP A 306 -0.40 -3.12 -16.96
N LEU A 307 -1.10 -4.23 -16.68
CA LEU A 307 -0.62 -5.29 -15.80
C LEU A 307 0.13 -6.41 -16.55
N SER A 308 0.40 -6.26 -17.84
CA SER A 308 1.00 -7.30 -18.69
C SER A 308 2.37 -7.74 -18.18
N ALA A 309 3.19 -6.84 -17.66
CA ALA A 309 4.49 -7.20 -17.10
C ALA A 309 4.36 -7.96 -15.79
N ALA A 310 3.44 -7.57 -14.91
CA ALA A 310 3.16 -8.29 -13.66
C ALA A 310 2.65 -9.72 -13.95
N LYS A 311 1.78 -9.88 -14.95
CA LYS A 311 1.30 -11.20 -15.42
C LYS A 311 2.45 -12.06 -15.95
N ARG A 312 3.27 -11.52 -16.86
CA ARG A 312 4.36 -12.25 -17.50
C ARG A 312 5.49 -12.61 -16.53
N ASP A 313 5.96 -11.63 -15.76
CA ASP A 313 7.20 -11.76 -15.00
C ASP A 313 6.95 -12.24 -13.57
N LEU A 314 5.77 -11.98 -13.01
CA LEU A 314 5.37 -12.41 -11.66
C LEU A 314 4.32 -13.53 -11.68
N GLY A 315 3.72 -13.87 -12.83
CA GLY A 315 2.56 -14.77 -12.88
C GLY A 315 1.38 -14.26 -12.06
N TYR A 316 1.27 -12.94 -11.91
CA TYR A 316 0.20 -12.33 -11.12
C TYR A 316 -1.11 -12.31 -11.91
N GLU A 317 -2.13 -12.96 -11.35
CA GLU A 317 -3.52 -12.79 -11.75
C GLU A 317 -4.35 -12.51 -10.49
N ALA A 318 -5.27 -11.56 -10.56
CA ALA A 318 -6.07 -11.21 -9.40
C ALA A 318 -6.97 -12.41 -9.00
N PRO A 319 -6.80 -13.00 -7.80
CA PRO A 319 -7.58 -14.18 -7.40
C PRO A 319 -9.05 -13.86 -7.08
N VAL A 320 -9.39 -12.57 -7.00
CA VAL A 320 -10.69 -12.04 -6.57
C VAL A 320 -11.06 -10.90 -7.50
N SER A 321 -12.20 -11.00 -8.19
CA SER A 321 -12.76 -9.90 -8.96
C SER A 321 -13.28 -8.78 -8.05
N THR A 322 -13.47 -7.57 -8.59
CA THR A 322 -14.02 -6.45 -7.82
C THR A 322 -15.41 -6.78 -7.28
N ALA A 323 -16.25 -7.42 -8.09
CA ALA A 323 -17.58 -7.86 -7.67
C ALA A 323 -17.51 -8.84 -6.49
N GLU A 324 -16.60 -9.82 -6.54
CA GLU A 324 -16.40 -10.76 -5.43
C GLU A 324 -15.88 -10.05 -4.17
N GLY A 325 -14.91 -9.14 -4.33
CA GLY A 325 -14.40 -8.32 -3.23
C GLY A 325 -15.49 -7.53 -2.52
N LEU A 326 -16.46 -6.98 -3.28
CA LEU A 326 -17.61 -6.27 -2.72
C LEU A 326 -18.56 -7.20 -1.95
N ARG A 327 -18.75 -8.45 -2.42
CA ARG A 327 -19.54 -9.46 -1.68
C ARG A 327 -18.87 -9.83 -0.36
N ARG A 328 -17.55 -10.05 -0.37
CA ARG A 328 -16.77 -10.35 0.85
C ARG A 328 -16.77 -9.18 1.83
N LEU A 329 -16.64 -7.96 1.31
CA LEU A 329 -16.74 -6.75 2.12
C LEU A 329 -18.11 -6.66 2.79
N ARG A 330 -19.21 -6.87 2.05
CA ARG A 330 -20.55 -6.94 2.62
C ARG A 330 -20.62 -7.98 3.75
N ALA A 331 -20.19 -9.21 3.50
CA ALA A 331 -20.20 -10.26 4.52
C ALA A 331 -19.44 -9.84 5.79
N SER A 332 -18.28 -9.19 5.65
CA SER A 332 -17.48 -8.72 6.80
C SER A 332 -18.13 -7.58 7.58
N LEU A 333 -18.89 -6.70 6.92
CA LEU A 333 -19.53 -5.55 7.56
C LEU A 333 -20.82 -5.93 8.32
N HIS A 334 -21.42 -7.06 7.97
CA HIS A 334 -22.64 -7.60 8.60
C HIS A 334 -22.36 -8.86 9.43
N ALA A 335 -21.09 -9.24 9.60
CA ALA A 335 -20.71 -10.28 10.55
C ALA A 335 -21.04 -9.81 11.99
N PRO A 336 -21.59 -10.69 12.83
CA PRO A 336 -22.07 -10.34 14.18
C PRO A 336 -20.96 -9.92 15.15
#